data_AF-A0A7X7FL66-F1
#
_entry.id   AF-A0A7X7FL66-F1
#
_cell.length_a   1.000
_cell.length_b   1.000
_cell.length_c   1.000
_cell.angle_alpha   90.00
_cell.angle_beta   90.00
_cell.angle_gamma   90.00
#
_symmetry.space_group_name_H-M   'P 1'
#
loop_
_entity.id
_entity.type
_entity.pdbx_description
1 polymer ?
#
loop_
_entity_poly.entity_id
_entity_poly.type
_entity_poly.pdbx_seq_one_letter_code
_entity_poly.pdbx_strand_id
1 'polypeptide(L)'
;MKANIIPSNWNRVQIGVGMMDVLDQVEDTFYAIVSTDLLALPRALDDDATFLRLHVGYGAGAFDNELIGGAELFLNSRWAVVAEWNGNDLGAAIRYCHDTPFRAQAGIYDERFFASMTVGLEF
;
A
#
# COMPACT_ATOMS: atom_id res chain seq x y z
N MET A 1 -3.80 -10.81 13.18
CA MET A 1 -3.35 -11.13 11.81
C MET A 1 -3.28 -9.79 11.07
N LYS A 2 -2.25 -9.53 10.25
CA LYS A 2 -1.98 -8.18 9.71
C LYS A 2 -2.57 -8.02 8.31
N ALA A 3 -3.59 -7.18 8.18
CA ALA A 3 -4.10 -6.73 6.89
C ALA A 3 -3.05 -5.80 6.25
N ASN A 4 -2.45 -6.24 5.15
CA ASN A 4 -1.52 -5.42 4.38
C ASN A 4 -2.32 -4.77 3.24
N ILE A 5 -2.38 -3.44 3.22
CA ILE A 5 -3.26 -2.73 2.30
C ILE A 5 -2.47 -2.29 1.08
N ILE A 6 -2.50 -3.11 0.03
CA ILE A 6 -1.77 -2.80 -1.20
C ILE A 6 -2.78 -2.58 -2.33
N PRO A 7 -3.12 -1.31 -2.66
CA PRO A 7 -3.82 -1.04 -3.90
C PRO A 7 -2.91 -1.41 -5.09
N SER A 8 -3.35 -2.35 -5.92
CA SER A 8 -2.91 -2.48 -7.29
C SER A 8 -3.96 -1.81 -8.16
N ASN A 9 -3.63 -0.73 -8.89
CA ASN A 9 -4.04 -0.47 -10.29
C ASN A 9 -3.71 0.98 -10.74
N TRP A 10 -3.43 1.14 -12.04
CA TRP A 10 -2.77 2.30 -12.67
C TRP A 10 -3.63 3.57 -12.89
N ASN A 11 -3.22 4.69 -12.25
CA ASN A 11 -3.23 6.10 -12.73
C ASN A 11 -2.94 7.07 -11.57
N ARG A 12 -2.96 8.40 -11.84
CA ARG A 12 -2.82 9.50 -10.87
C ARG A 12 -3.81 9.46 -9.70
N VAL A 13 -4.95 8.79 -9.87
CA VAL A 13 -5.93 8.52 -8.81
C VAL A 13 -6.25 7.04 -8.83
N GLN A 14 -6.03 6.35 -7.70
CA GLN A 14 -6.25 4.90 -7.59
C GLN A 14 -7.26 4.64 -6.49
N ILE A 15 -8.29 3.85 -6.79
CA ILE A 15 -9.28 3.40 -5.81
C ILE A 15 -9.06 1.91 -5.57
N GLY A 16 -8.61 1.56 -4.36
CA GLY A 16 -8.49 0.17 -3.93
C GLY A 16 -9.63 -0.19 -3.00
N VAL A 17 -10.37 -1.26 -3.31
CA VAL A 17 -11.37 -1.86 -2.42
C VAL A 17 -10.99 -3.32 -2.21
N GLY A 18 -11.00 -3.77 -0.95
CA GLY A 18 -10.73 -5.17 -0.64
C GLY A 18 -11.62 -5.69 0.49
N MET A 19 -11.85 -6.99 0.46
CA MET A 19 -12.49 -7.76 1.51
C MET A 19 -11.48 -8.78 2.02
N MET A 20 -11.24 -8.81 3.33
CA MET A 20 -10.39 -9.82 3.97
C MET A 20 -11.22 -10.60 4.98
N ASP A 21 -11.24 -11.93 4.82
CA ASP A 21 -11.76 -12.85 5.82
C ASP A 21 -10.59 -13.26 6.73
N VAL A 22 -10.56 -12.70 7.94
CA VAL A 22 -9.54 -13.01 8.93
C VAL A 22 -9.95 -14.29 9.64
N LEU A 23 -9.49 -15.43 9.12
CA LEU A 23 -9.82 -16.77 9.63
C LEU A 23 -9.82 -16.83 11.17
N ASP A 24 -10.92 -17.39 11.70
CA ASP A 24 -11.38 -17.58 13.09
C ASP A 24 -12.10 -16.42 13.81
N GLN A 25 -12.21 -15.21 13.23
CA GLN A 25 -13.17 -14.20 13.70
C GLN A 25 -13.93 -13.61 12.51
N VAL A 26 -15.22 -13.92 12.46
CA VAL A 26 -16.18 -13.56 11.40
C VAL A 26 -16.39 -12.05 11.40
N GLU A 27 -15.46 -11.29 10.86
CA GLU A 27 -15.62 -9.86 10.67
C GLU A 27 -15.20 -9.48 9.25
N ASP A 28 -16.21 -9.30 8.40
CA ASP A 28 -16.03 -8.85 7.03
C ASP A 28 -15.33 -7.48 7.06
N THR A 29 -14.03 -7.49 6.75
CA THR A 29 -13.24 -6.27 6.75
C THR A 29 -13.32 -5.63 5.38
N PHE A 30 -13.82 -4.40 5.31
CA PHE A 30 -13.90 -3.61 4.09
C PHE A 30 -12.96 -2.43 4.18
N TYR A 31 -12.35 -2.05 3.07
CA TYR A 31 -11.63 -0.78 3.00
C TYR A 31 -11.78 -0.14 1.64
N ALA A 32 -11.66 1.18 1.62
CA ALA A 32 -11.54 1.97 0.40
C ALA A 32 -10.38 2.94 0.54
N ILE A 33 -9.43 2.92 -0.39
CA ILE A 33 -8.30 3.85 -0.43
C ILE A 33 -8.32 4.63 -1.73
N VAL A 34 -8.13 5.94 -1.64
CA VAL A 34 -7.77 6.83 -2.74
C VAL A 34 -6.28 7.15 -2.66
N SER A 35 -5.57 7.03 -3.79
CA SER A 35 -4.15 7.37 -3.87
C SER A 35 -3.90 8.52 -4.85
N THR A 36 -2.94 9.41 -4.58
CA THR A 36 -2.56 10.51 -5.49
C THR A 36 -1.05 10.66 -5.60
N ASP A 37 -0.56 10.95 -6.81
CA ASP A 37 0.85 11.25 -7.07
C ASP A 37 1.11 12.75 -6.89
N LEU A 38 1.93 13.14 -5.92
CA LEU A 38 2.21 14.56 -5.61
C LEU A 38 3.47 15.09 -6.31
N LEU A 39 4.49 14.26 -6.45
CA LEU A 39 5.79 14.65 -7.01
C LEU A 39 6.08 13.83 -8.26
N ALA A 40 5.38 14.09 -9.37
CA ALA A 40 5.88 13.67 -10.66
C ALA A 40 6.96 14.69 -11.08
N LEU A 41 8.24 14.30 -11.04
CA LEU A 41 9.29 15.09 -11.67
C LEU A 41 8.89 15.39 -13.13
N PRO A 42 9.27 16.55 -13.69
CA PRO A 42 8.95 16.89 -15.08
C PRO A 42 9.30 15.70 -15.98
N ARG A 43 8.45 15.41 -16.97
CA ARG A 43 8.52 14.30 -17.94
C ARG A 43 9.86 14.12 -18.69
N ALA A 44 10.87 14.92 -18.36
CA ALA A 44 12.22 14.93 -18.92
C ALA A 44 13.24 14.08 -18.14
N LEU A 45 12.83 13.42 -17.06
CA LEU A 45 13.68 12.42 -16.38
C LEU A 45 13.13 11.04 -16.71
N ASP A 46 13.92 10.31 -17.53
CA ASP A 46 13.83 8.88 -17.83
C ASP A 46 13.50 8.03 -16.59
N ASP A 47 13.08 6.79 -16.85
CA ASP A 47 12.67 5.63 -16.00
C ASP A 47 13.11 5.51 -14.51
N ASP A 48 13.94 6.40 -13.97
CA ASP A 48 14.48 6.48 -12.61
C ASP A 48 14.01 7.71 -11.81
N ALA A 49 12.84 8.28 -12.13
CA ALA A 49 12.30 9.41 -11.37
C ALA A 49 11.80 8.99 -9.97
N THR A 50 12.31 9.64 -8.91
CA THR A 50 11.74 9.56 -7.57
C THR A 50 10.38 10.26 -7.54
N PHE A 51 9.33 9.57 -7.10
CA PHE A 51 8.01 10.18 -6.90
C PHE A 51 7.37 9.75 -5.58
N LEU A 52 6.55 10.66 -5.04
CA LEU A 52 5.79 10.44 -3.81
C LEU A 52 4.32 10.22 -4.17
N ARG A 53 3.78 9.10 -3.71
CA ARG A 53 2.35 8.80 -3.69
C ARG A 53 1.82 8.89 -2.28
N LEU A 54 0.69 9.55 -2.10
CA LEU A 54 -0.06 9.53 -0.85
C LEU A 54 -1.27 8.64 -1.00
N HIS A 55 -1.66 8.00 0.10
CA HIS A 55 -2.81 7.13 0.25
C HIS A 55 -3.67 7.66 1.40
N VAL A 56 -4.97 7.77 1.17
CA VAL A 56 -5.94 8.06 2.22
C VAL A 56 -7.17 7.21 1.98
N GLY A 57 -7.73 6.67 3.04
CA GLY A 57 -8.86 5.78 2.95
C GLY A 57 -9.61 5.67 4.26
N TYR A 58 -10.58 4.77 4.23
CA TYR A 58 -11.37 4.39 5.38
C TYR A 58 -11.52 2.88 5.39
N GLY A 59 -11.39 2.27 6.57
CA GLY A 59 -11.57 0.84 6.78
C GLY A 59 -12.66 0.56 7.80
N ALA A 60 -13.39 -0.53 7.64
CA ALA A 60 -14.37 -1.07 8.58
C ALA A 60 -14.01 -2.54 8.91
N GLY A 61 -14.54 -3.08 10.02
CA GLY A 61 -14.14 -4.40 10.53
C GLY A 61 -12.81 -4.32 11.27
N ALA A 62 -11.77 -5.02 10.82
CA ALA A 62 -10.44 -5.04 11.46
C ALA A 62 -9.68 -3.69 11.49
N PHE A 63 -10.26 -2.63 10.94
CA PHE A 63 -9.76 -1.25 11.00
C PHE A 63 -10.59 -0.38 11.95
N ASP A 64 -11.49 -0.97 12.74
CA ASP A 64 -12.28 -0.30 13.78
C ASP A 64 -13.08 0.93 13.31
N ASN A 65 -13.49 0.97 12.03
CA ASN A 65 -14.17 2.11 11.43
C ASN A 65 -13.31 3.39 11.42
N GLU A 66 -12.01 3.24 11.22
CA GLU A 66 -11.03 4.32 11.26
C GLU A 66 -10.55 4.78 9.88
N LEU A 67 -10.01 6.00 9.88
CA LEU A 67 -9.26 6.51 8.74
C LEU A 67 -7.94 5.76 8.64
N ILE A 68 -7.61 5.36 7.42
CA ILE A 68 -6.35 4.72 7.08
C ILE A 68 -5.60 5.62 6.12
N GLY A 69 -4.28 5.62 6.19
CA GLY A 69 -3.46 6.49 5.38
C GLY A 69 -2.09 5.90 5.15
N GLY A 70 -1.36 6.49 4.21
CA GLY A 70 0.00 6.08 3.94
C GLY A 70 0.68 6.94 2.92
N ALA A 71 1.97 6.70 2.76
CA ALA A 71 2.79 7.33 1.75
C ALA A 71 3.75 6.29 1.17
N GLU A 72 3.95 6.34 -0.14
CA GLU A 72 4.91 5.52 -0.86
C GLU A 72 5.88 6.44 -1.61
N LEU A 73 7.15 6.39 -1.21
CA LEU A 73 8.24 7.08 -1.88
C LEU A 73 8.95 6.08 -2.80
N PHE A 74 8.71 6.21 -4.09
CA PHE A 74 9.40 5.42 -5.12
C PHE A 74 10.79 5.97 -5.31
N LEU A 75 11.80 5.16 -5.04
CA LEU A 75 13.21 5.53 -5.18
C LEU A 75 13.67 5.36 -6.62
N ASN A 76 13.12 4.37 -7.32
CA ASN A 76 13.31 4.05 -8.75
C ASN A 76 12.16 3.13 -9.22
N SER A 77 12.26 2.62 -10.44
CA SER A 77 11.29 1.67 -11.02
C SER A 77 11.09 0.37 -10.22
N ARG A 78 12.04 0.01 -9.35
CA ARG A 78 12.05 -1.27 -8.62
C ARG A 78 11.90 -1.15 -7.12
N TRP A 79 12.20 -0.01 -6.52
CA TRP A 79 12.27 0.13 -5.07
C TRP A 79 11.41 1.28 -4.58
N ALA A 80 10.69 1.04 -3.49
CA ALA A 80 9.94 2.07 -2.79
C ALA A 80 10.06 1.90 -1.27
N VAL A 81 9.90 3.00 -0.56
CA VAL A 81 9.68 3.02 0.90
C VAL A 81 8.23 3.34 1.13
N VAL A 82 7.55 2.53 1.94
CA VAL A 82 6.14 2.64 2.26
C VAL A 82 6.01 2.95 3.73
N ALA A 83 5.18 3.92 4.08
CA ALA A 83 4.71 4.16 5.44
C ALA A 83 3.19 4.07 5.45
N GLU A 84 2.62 3.38 6.42
CA GLU A 84 1.18 3.13 6.53
C GLU A 84 0.72 3.40 7.96
N TRP A 85 -0.49 3.92 8.08
CA TRP A 85 -1.18 4.15 9.34
C TRP A 85 -2.61 3.65 9.20
N ASN A 86 -3.06 2.81 10.12
CA ASN A 86 -4.41 2.21 10.05
C ASN A 86 -5.40 2.80 11.05
N GLY A 87 -5.09 3.94 11.66
CA GLY A 87 -5.87 4.51 12.75
C GLY A 87 -5.18 4.38 14.12
N ASN A 88 -4.69 3.19 14.41
CA ASN A 88 -4.09 2.85 15.71
C ASN A 88 -2.58 2.63 15.65
N ASP A 89 -2.10 2.02 14.58
CA ASP A 89 -0.72 1.57 14.42
C ASP A 89 -0.05 2.23 13.22
N LEU A 90 1.26 2.45 13.34
CA LEU A 90 2.11 2.88 12.25
C LEU A 90 3.03 1.75 11.81
N GLY A 91 3.18 1.62 10.50
CA GLY A 91 4.09 0.70 9.85
C GLY A 91 4.97 1.39 8.83
N ALA A 92 6.14 0.82 8.61
CA ALA A 92 7.04 1.21 7.55
C ALA A 92 7.69 -0.03 6.92
N ALA A 93 7.84 -0.02 5.61
CA ALA A 93 8.42 -1.11 4.85
C ALA A 93 9.25 -0.63 3.67
N ILE A 94 10.20 -1.45 3.26
CA ILE A 94 10.85 -1.35 1.95
C ILE A 94 10.16 -2.35 1.03
N ARG A 95 9.80 -1.88 -0.17
CA ARG A 95 9.14 -2.66 -1.21
C ARG A 95 10.03 -2.76 -2.44
N TYR A 96 10.14 -3.98 -2.95
CA TYR A 96 10.71 -4.31 -4.25
C TYR A 96 9.59 -4.68 -5.22
N CYS A 97 9.59 -4.08 -6.41
CA CYS A 97 8.66 -4.30 -7.51
C CYS A 97 9.44 -4.88 -8.69
N HIS A 98 9.04 -6.06 -9.17
CA HIS A 98 9.63 -6.69 -10.35
C HIS A 98 8.56 -6.82 -11.43
N ASP A 99 8.73 -6.07 -12.53
CA ASP A 99 7.99 -6.16 -13.80
C ASP A 99 6.53 -6.60 -13.65
N THR A 100 5.75 -5.80 -12.88
CA THR A 100 4.27 -5.72 -12.87
C THR A 100 3.51 -7.05 -13.02
N PRO A 101 3.86 -8.09 -12.24
CA PRO A 101 2.88 -8.42 -11.20
C PRO A 101 3.50 -8.65 -9.82
N PHE A 102 4.82 -8.80 -9.74
CA PHE A 102 5.46 -9.26 -8.51
C PHE A 102 5.91 -8.09 -7.63
N ARG A 103 5.49 -8.12 -6.36
CA ARG A 103 5.96 -7.21 -5.33
C ARG A 103 6.37 -8.00 -4.10
N ALA A 104 7.50 -7.65 -3.51
CA ALA A 104 7.93 -8.14 -2.21
C ALA A 104 8.13 -6.94 -1.28
N GLN A 105 7.79 -7.07 0.00
CA GLN A 105 8.11 -6.05 0.97
C GLN A 105 8.49 -6.66 2.31
N ALA A 106 9.34 -5.95 3.04
CA ALA A 106 9.69 -6.27 4.41
C ALA A 106 9.72 -4.99 5.23
N GLY A 107 9.29 -5.06 6.48
CA GLY A 107 9.10 -3.88 7.29
C GLY A 107 8.80 -4.18 8.74
N ILE A 108 8.49 -3.11 9.47
CA ILE A 108 8.04 -3.13 10.85
C ILE A 108 6.65 -2.52 10.87
N TYR A 109 5.75 -3.10 11.65
CA TYR A 109 4.42 -2.55 11.86
C TYR A 109 4.02 -2.92 13.28
N ASP A 110 3.55 -1.95 14.08
CA ASP A 110 3.29 -2.18 15.51
C ASP A 110 4.46 -2.94 16.18
N GLU A 111 5.68 -2.41 16.04
CA GLU A 111 6.95 -2.95 16.58
C GLU A 111 7.35 -4.37 16.13
N ARG A 112 6.55 -5.02 15.27
CA ARG A 112 6.79 -6.38 14.80
C ARG A 112 7.26 -6.40 13.37
N PHE A 113 8.35 -7.13 13.13
CA PHE A 113 8.83 -7.41 11.78
C PHE A 113 7.79 -8.19 10.97
N PHE A 114 7.69 -7.87 9.69
CA PHE A 114 6.91 -8.63 8.74
C PHE A 114 7.61 -8.69 7.37
N ALA A 115 7.27 -9.72 6.60
CA ALA A 115 7.62 -9.85 5.21
C ALA A 115 6.40 -10.38 4.44
N SER A 116 6.16 -9.87 3.24
CA SER A 116 5.05 -10.30 2.40
C SER A 116 5.42 -10.24 0.93
N MET A 117 4.79 -11.11 0.15
CA MET A 117 4.88 -11.12 -1.31
C MET A 117 3.46 -10.99 -1.87
N THR A 118 3.33 -10.23 -2.95
CA THR A 118 2.07 -9.95 -3.62
C THR A 118 2.26 -10.18 -5.10
N VAL A 119 1.31 -10.89 -5.70
CA VAL A 119 1.24 -11.09 -7.15
C VAL A 119 -0.07 -10.44 -7.61
N GLY A 120 0.03 -9.37 -8.39
CA GLY A 120 -1.12 -8.76 -9.05
C GLY A 120 -1.53 -9.60 -10.25
N LEU A 121 -2.83 -9.91 -10.38
CA LEU A 121 -3.38 -10.52 -11.59
C LEU A 121 -4.17 -9.43 -12.31
N GLU A 122 -3.76 -9.10 -13.54
CA GLU A 122 -4.52 -8.23 -14.45
C GLU A 122 -5.33 -9.12 -15.40
N PHE A 123 -6.61 -8.79 -15.59
CA PHE A 123 -7.54 -9.47 -16.51
C PHE A 123 -8.18 -8.46 -17.45
#